data_AF-A0A6A3PYA4-F1
#
_entry.id   AF-A0A6A3PYA4-F1
#
_cell.length_a   1.000
_cell.length_b   1.000
_cell.length_c   1.000
_cell.angle_alpha   90.00
_cell.angle_beta   90.00
_cell.angle_gamma   90.00
#
_symmetry.space_group_name_H-M   'P 1'
#
loop_
_entity.id
_entity.type
_entity.pdbx_description
1 polymer ?
#
loop_
_entity_poly.entity_id
_entity_poly.type
_entity_poly.pdbx_seq_one_letter_code
_entity_poly.pdbx_strand_id
1 'polypeptide(L)'
;MPIPWTLPPAAVCHLRCSSFEVPRAKVKGECYPPQAHQLAAHRPFRNLGSDEGRWGSPMSFALHVGELDCVRFDAPPAVLMALYGGRLGSRGLTVMHLRPQSEMEQLQRGSSNANFGADFGASATLPATDVRCPTYEDLLAAVGGLISFGALWYDHARHLLSRLKRFVLANMERDSNTPERVMLTL
;
A
#
# COMPACT_ATOMS: atom_id res chain seq x y z
N MET A 1 -15.93 21.43 17.09
CA MET A 1 -14.57 21.97 16.85
C MET A 1 -13.91 21.13 15.77
N PRO A 2 -13.30 21.70 14.72
CA PRO A 2 -12.57 20.89 13.75
C PRO A 2 -11.33 20.32 14.44
N ILE A 3 -11.18 18.99 14.38
CA ILE A 3 -9.99 18.28 14.87
C ILE A 3 -8.78 18.86 14.13
N PRO A 4 -7.71 19.30 14.82
CA PRO A 4 -6.54 19.81 14.12
C PRO A 4 -5.92 18.68 13.30
N TRP A 5 -5.87 18.88 11.99
CA TRP A 5 -5.27 17.95 11.05
C TRP A 5 -3.82 17.68 11.45
N THR A 6 -3.48 16.43 11.77
CA THR A 6 -2.07 16.08 11.97
C THR A 6 -1.37 16.05 10.60
N LEU A 7 -0.74 17.17 10.27
CA LEU A 7 0.24 17.25 9.20
C LEU A 7 1.49 16.47 9.61
N PRO A 8 2.28 15.96 8.64
CA PRO A 8 3.56 15.39 8.97
C PRO A 8 4.40 16.44 9.72
N PRO A 9 5.20 16.04 10.73
CA PRO A 9 6.11 16.96 11.42
C PRO A 9 6.98 17.73 10.43
N ALA A 10 7.35 18.97 10.76
CA ALA A 10 8.20 19.79 9.88
C ALA A 10 9.50 19.08 9.49
N ALA A 11 10.06 18.25 10.38
CA ALA A 11 11.21 17.40 10.12
C ALA A 11 10.98 16.46 8.92
N VAL A 12 9.80 15.85 8.81
CA VAL A 12 9.42 14.97 7.68
C VAL A 12 9.23 15.79 6.40
N CYS A 13 8.62 16.97 6.49
CA CYS A 13 8.40 17.85 5.34
C CYS A 13 9.72 18.35 4.72
N HIS A 14 10.79 18.46 5.51
CA HIS A 14 12.10 18.91 5.04
C HIS A 14 13.00 17.78 4.53
N LEU A 15 12.57 16.51 4.65
CA LEU A 15 13.34 15.38 4.13
C LEU A 15 13.54 15.48 2.61
N ARG A 16 14.75 15.14 2.17
CA ARG A 16 15.13 15.05 0.76
C ARG A 16 15.68 13.65 0.48
N CYS A 17 15.82 13.27 -0.79
CA CYS A 17 16.46 11.99 -1.13
C CYS A 17 17.86 11.87 -0.52
N SER A 18 18.60 12.98 -0.42
CA SER A 18 19.92 13.04 0.20
C SER A 18 19.93 12.83 1.72
N SER A 19 18.76 12.89 2.37
CA SER A 19 18.62 12.59 3.81
C SER A 19 18.76 11.08 4.10
N PHE A 20 18.74 10.25 3.07
CA PHE A 20 18.82 8.79 3.19
C PHE A 20 20.20 8.31 2.73
N GLU A 21 20.97 7.74 3.64
CA GLU A 21 22.29 7.20 3.28
C GLU A 21 22.14 5.93 2.43
N VAL A 22 22.98 5.81 1.41
CA VAL A 22 23.11 4.57 0.62
C VAL A 22 24.26 3.76 1.22
N PRO A 23 23.99 2.55 1.76
CA PRO A 23 25.05 1.73 2.34
C PRO A 23 26.13 1.40 1.32
N ARG A 24 27.39 1.55 1.73
CA ARG A 24 28.57 1.24 0.88
C ARG A 24 28.71 -0.26 0.62
N ALA A 25 28.23 -1.08 1.54
CA ALA A 25 28.17 -2.53 1.42
C ALA A 25 26.73 -3.00 1.65
N LYS A 26 26.28 -3.93 0.80
CA LYS A 26 24.95 -4.54 0.91
C LYS A 26 25.08 -5.87 1.64
N VAL A 27 24.32 -6.05 2.71
CA VAL A 27 24.20 -7.33 3.41
C VAL A 27 23.23 -8.22 2.65
N LYS A 28 23.61 -9.49 2.48
CA LYS A 28 22.76 -10.47 1.80
C LYS A 28 21.49 -10.70 2.63
N GLY A 29 20.34 -10.54 2.00
CA GLY A 29 19.03 -10.69 2.64
C GLY A 29 18.41 -9.38 3.12
N GLU A 30 19.14 -8.27 3.15
CA GLU A 30 18.55 -6.96 3.48
C GLU A 30 17.98 -6.25 2.24
N CYS A 31 16.87 -5.56 2.42
CA CYS A 31 16.25 -4.76 1.37
C CYS A 31 16.77 -3.32 1.42
N TYR A 32 17.35 -2.86 0.30
CA TYR A 32 17.84 -1.49 0.12
C TYR A 32 17.04 -0.79 -0.98
N PRO A 33 15.87 -0.19 -0.65
CA PRO A 33 15.07 0.54 -1.61
C PRO A 33 15.77 1.84 -2.03
N PRO A 34 15.58 2.31 -3.28
CA PRO A 34 16.04 3.62 -3.72
C PRO A 34 15.65 4.76 -2.78
N GLN A 35 16.51 5.77 -2.65
CA GLN A 35 16.27 6.94 -1.78
C GLN A 35 14.91 7.62 -2.04
N ALA A 36 14.47 7.66 -3.30
CA ALA A 36 13.16 8.19 -3.66
C ALA A 36 11.99 7.41 -3.04
N HIS A 37 12.11 6.08 -2.97
CA HIS A 37 11.10 5.23 -2.32
C HIS A 37 11.14 5.38 -0.80
N GLN A 38 12.32 5.54 -0.21
CA GLN A 38 12.46 5.84 1.22
C GLN A 38 11.79 7.19 1.55
N LEU A 39 12.13 8.24 0.80
CA LEU A 39 11.48 9.55 0.95
C LEU A 39 9.95 9.47 0.79
N ALA A 40 9.49 8.71 -0.21
CA ALA A 40 8.06 8.51 -0.45
C ALA A 40 7.37 7.81 0.73
N ALA A 41 8.04 6.87 1.40
CA ALA A 41 7.51 6.18 2.58
C ALA A 41 7.40 7.12 3.80
N HIS A 42 8.40 7.94 4.08
CA HIS A 42 8.39 8.80 5.28
C HIS A 42 7.28 9.87 5.26
N ARG A 43 6.71 10.20 4.10
CA ARG A 43 5.65 11.22 3.97
C ARG A 43 4.26 10.78 4.48
N PRO A 44 3.73 9.61 4.10
CA PRO A 44 2.43 9.14 4.57
C PRO A 44 2.47 8.43 5.92
N PHE A 45 3.52 7.70 6.28
CA PHE A 45 3.52 6.86 7.50
C PHE A 45 3.96 7.63 8.75
N ARG A 46 3.21 7.48 9.85
CA ARG A 46 3.47 8.21 11.11
C ARG A 46 4.70 7.71 11.88
N ASN A 47 4.97 6.41 11.82
CA ASN A 47 5.90 5.74 12.73
C ASN A 47 7.21 5.32 12.05
N LEU A 48 7.45 5.73 10.80
CA LEU A 48 8.71 5.43 10.11
C LEU A 48 9.84 6.28 10.70
N GLY A 49 10.75 5.62 11.42
CA GLY A 49 11.90 6.25 12.06
C GLY A 49 11.70 6.75 13.50
N SER A 50 10.67 6.27 14.22
CA SER A 50 10.63 6.47 15.69
C SER A 50 11.72 5.63 16.37
N ASP A 51 12.39 6.20 17.38
CA ASP A 51 13.43 5.54 18.19
C ASP A 51 12.93 4.26 18.90
N GLU A 52 11.62 4.03 18.94
CA GLU A 52 10.98 2.84 19.53
C GLU A 52 11.13 1.55 18.68
N GLY A 53 11.99 1.55 17.65
CA GLY A 53 12.56 0.33 17.07
C GLY A 53 11.64 -0.54 16.21
N ARG A 54 10.36 -0.18 15.99
CA ARG A 54 9.43 -1.03 15.19
C ARG A 54 9.53 -0.90 13.68
N TRP A 55 10.20 0.13 13.16
CA TRP A 55 10.23 0.44 11.72
C TRP A 55 11.61 0.87 11.21
N GLY A 56 12.68 0.35 11.82
CA GLY A 56 14.06 0.77 11.55
C GLY A 56 14.60 0.34 10.17
N SER A 57 13.95 -0.62 9.51
CA SER A 57 14.30 -1.05 8.15
C SER A 57 13.05 -1.32 7.31
N PRO A 58 13.15 -1.23 5.97
CA PRO A 58 12.07 -1.62 5.06
C PRO A 58 11.61 -3.08 5.25
N MET A 59 12.50 -3.95 5.71
CA MET A 59 12.18 -5.34 6.04
C MET A 59 11.33 -5.45 7.32
N SER A 60 11.71 -4.72 8.38
CA SER A 60 10.89 -4.62 9.60
C SER A 60 9.50 -4.07 9.28
N PHE A 61 9.43 -3.13 8.34
CA PHE A 61 8.15 -2.61 7.86
C PHE A 61 7.29 -3.70 7.21
N ALA A 62 7.84 -4.46 6.27
CA ALA A 62 7.09 -5.49 5.58
C ALA A 62 6.61 -6.58 6.53
N LEU A 63 7.47 -7.06 7.45
CA LEU A 63 7.09 -8.05 8.44
C LEU A 63 5.96 -7.54 9.34
N HIS A 64 6.09 -6.33 9.87
CA HIS A 64 5.08 -5.77 10.76
C HIS A 64 3.73 -5.57 10.06
N VAL A 65 3.72 -5.02 8.84
CA VAL A 65 2.47 -4.82 8.08
C VAL A 65 1.80 -6.15 7.74
N GLY A 66 2.58 -7.18 7.40
CA GLY A 66 2.06 -8.50 7.11
C GLY A 66 1.36 -9.17 8.30
N GLU A 67 1.68 -8.78 9.53
CA GLU A 67 1.09 -9.31 10.77
C GLU A 67 -0.13 -8.50 11.25
N LEU A 68 -0.47 -7.39 10.62
CA LEU A 68 -1.58 -6.54 11.09
C LEU A 68 -2.94 -7.07 10.63
N ASP A 69 -3.87 -7.22 11.58
CA ASP A 69 -5.28 -7.60 11.33
C ASP A 69 -6.03 -6.63 10.40
N CYS A 70 -5.55 -5.39 10.27
CA CYS A 70 -6.15 -4.40 9.35
C CYS A 70 -5.78 -4.64 7.88
N VAL A 71 -4.77 -5.47 7.60
CA VAL A 71 -4.36 -5.84 6.24
C VAL A 71 -5.14 -7.09 5.84
N ARG A 72 -6.25 -6.89 5.13
CA ARG A 72 -7.16 -7.97 4.71
C ARG A 72 -6.95 -8.43 3.26
N PHE A 73 -5.98 -7.86 2.55
CA PHE A 73 -5.61 -8.22 1.18
C PHE A 73 -4.33 -9.06 1.20
N ASP A 74 -4.06 -9.76 0.10
CA ASP A 74 -2.82 -10.53 -0.02
C ASP A 74 -1.63 -9.62 -0.20
N ALA A 75 -0.73 -9.68 0.78
CA ALA A 75 0.37 -8.77 0.93
C ALA A 75 1.71 -9.55 0.91
N PRO A 76 2.06 -10.21 -0.20
CA PRO A 76 3.37 -10.83 -0.30
C PRO A 76 4.46 -9.75 -0.20
N PRO A 77 5.70 -10.13 0.18
CA PRO A 77 6.85 -9.24 0.27
C PRO A 77 6.95 -8.18 -0.84
N ALA A 78 6.76 -8.57 -2.10
CA ALA A 78 6.82 -7.67 -3.25
C ALA A 78 5.75 -6.56 -3.22
N VAL A 79 4.52 -6.88 -2.80
CA VAL A 79 3.40 -5.93 -2.66
C VAL A 79 3.68 -4.97 -1.51
N LEU A 80 4.12 -5.49 -0.37
CA LEU A 80 4.47 -4.66 0.79
C LEU A 80 5.60 -3.67 0.46
N MET A 81 6.62 -4.12 -0.28
CA MET A 81 7.70 -3.24 -0.73
C MET A 81 7.24 -2.22 -1.76
N ALA A 82 6.27 -2.55 -2.62
CA ALA A 82 5.65 -1.58 -3.52
C ALA A 82 4.80 -0.56 -2.77
N LEU A 83 4.06 -0.96 -1.75
CA LEU A 83 3.32 -0.06 -0.85
C LEU A 83 4.24 0.86 -0.06
N TYR A 84 5.32 0.31 0.50
CA TYR A 84 6.35 1.09 1.20
C TYR A 84 6.87 2.23 0.32
N GLY A 85 7.28 1.91 -0.91
CA GLY A 85 7.81 2.90 -1.85
C GLY A 85 6.77 3.79 -2.53
N GLY A 86 5.48 3.68 -2.19
CA GLY A 86 4.41 4.44 -2.84
C GLY A 86 4.23 4.13 -4.33
N ARG A 87 4.63 2.93 -4.77
CA ARG A 87 4.55 2.49 -6.18
C ARG A 87 3.11 2.07 -6.53
N LEU A 88 2.25 3.05 -6.78
CA LEU A 88 0.87 2.85 -7.23
C LEU A 88 0.73 3.23 -8.71
N GLY A 89 -0.15 2.54 -9.45
CA GLY A 89 -0.53 2.88 -10.82
C GLY A 89 0.07 1.97 -11.91
N SER A 90 0.23 2.51 -13.12
CA SER A 90 0.48 1.75 -14.38
C SER A 90 1.76 0.89 -14.41
N ARG A 91 2.70 1.14 -13.51
CA ARG A 91 3.96 0.39 -13.38
C ARG A 91 4.17 -0.20 -11.97
N GLY A 92 3.13 -0.22 -11.15
CA GLY A 92 3.20 -0.63 -9.75
C GLY A 92 1.94 -1.37 -9.33
N LEU A 93 1.54 -1.16 -8.08
CA LEU A 93 0.32 -1.76 -7.55
C LEU A 93 -0.90 -1.09 -8.16
N THR A 94 -1.79 -1.91 -8.70
CA THR A 94 -3.16 -1.52 -9.00
C THR A 94 -4.01 -1.60 -7.74
N VAL A 95 -5.11 -0.86 -7.71
CA VAL A 95 -6.07 -0.88 -6.59
C VAL A 95 -6.54 -2.31 -6.27
N MET A 96 -6.63 -3.19 -7.27
CA MET A 96 -7.03 -4.59 -7.09
C MET A 96 -6.07 -5.44 -6.26
N HIS A 97 -4.79 -5.06 -6.14
CA HIS A 97 -3.87 -5.72 -5.19
C HIS A 97 -4.28 -5.51 -3.73
N LEU A 98 -5.15 -4.52 -3.48
CA LEU A 98 -5.65 -4.16 -2.16
C LEU A 98 -7.06 -4.68 -1.92
N ARG A 99 -7.64 -5.44 -2.86
CA ARG A 99 -8.93 -6.09 -2.64
C ARG A 99 -8.77 -7.13 -1.53
N PRO A 100 -9.61 -7.07 -0.49
CA PRO A 100 -9.68 -8.13 0.49
C PRO A 100 -9.94 -9.47 -0.20
N GLN A 101 -9.24 -10.51 0.26
CA GLN A 101 -9.46 -11.85 -0.27
C GLN A 101 -10.61 -12.54 0.45
N SER A 102 -11.36 -13.34 -0.29
CA SER A 102 -12.27 -14.32 0.31
C SER A 102 -11.48 -15.45 0.97
N GLU A 103 -12.08 -16.11 1.97
CA GLU A 103 -11.48 -17.27 2.64
C GLU A 103 -11.09 -18.37 1.65
N MET A 104 -11.91 -18.59 0.61
CA MET A 104 -11.62 -19.58 -0.43
C MET A 104 -10.37 -19.21 -1.25
N GLU A 105 -10.22 -17.94 -1.64
CA GLU A 105 -9.03 -17.46 -2.36
C GLU A 105 -7.77 -17.55 -1.49
N GLN A 106 -7.89 -17.25 -0.20
CA GLN A 106 -6.80 -17.40 0.77
C GLN A 106 -6.37 -18.85 0.91
N LEU A 107 -7.31 -19.79 1.03
CA LEU A 107 -7.03 -21.22 1.11
C LEU A 107 -6.37 -21.75 -0.17
N GLN A 108 -6.88 -21.35 -1.34
CA GLN A 108 -6.30 -21.74 -2.63
C GLN A 108 -4.87 -21.21 -2.78
N ARG A 109 -4.61 -19.96 -2.39
CA ARG A 109 -3.24 -19.42 -2.41
C ARG A 109 -2.34 -20.04 -1.35
N GLY A 110 -2.83 -20.31 -0.15
CA GLY A 110 -2.09 -21.02 0.90
C GLY A 110 -1.65 -22.43 0.47
N SER A 111 -2.43 -23.06 -0.41
CA SER A 111 -2.08 -24.37 -1.00
C SER A 111 -1.06 -24.28 -2.15
N SER A 112 -0.80 -23.09 -2.68
CA SER A 112 0.14 -22.84 -3.77
C SER A 112 1.40 -22.16 -3.25
N ASN A 113 2.58 -22.68 -3.63
CA ASN A 113 3.86 -22.04 -3.33
C ASN A 113 4.06 -20.69 -4.07
N ALA A 114 3.04 -20.15 -4.75
CA ALA A 114 3.09 -18.85 -5.42
C ALA A 114 3.48 -17.69 -4.47
N ASN A 115 3.17 -17.81 -3.17
CA ASN A 115 3.52 -16.79 -2.16
C ASN A 115 4.85 -17.06 -1.44
N PHE A 116 5.58 -18.14 -1.77
CA PHE A 116 6.88 -18.47 -1.15
C PHE A 116 8.05 -17.60 -1.63
N GLY A 117 7.79 -16.68 -2.57
CA GLY A 117 8.77 -15.70 -3.04
C GLY A 117 9.02 -14.61 -1.99
N ALA A 118 10.03 -14.81 -1.15
CA ALA A 118 10.59 -13.76 -0.28
C ALA A 118 11.47 -12.75 -1.05
N ASP A 119 11.06 -12.38 -2.28
CA ASP A 119 11.80 -11.38 -3.06
C ASP A 119 11.31 -9.97 -2.68
N PHE A 120 12.15 -9.27 -1.93
CA PHE A 120 11.95 -7.87 -1.55
C PHE A 120 12.65 -6.90 -2.52
N GLY A 121 13.21 -7.41 -3.62
CA GLY A 121 13.94 -6.63 -4.61
C GLY A 121 13.06 -5.68 -5.40
N ALA A 122 13.67 -4.62 -5.95
CA ALA A 122 12.97 -3.70 -6.87
C ALA A 122 12.48 -4.40 -8.16
N SER A 123 13.10 -5.54 -8.50
CA SER A 123 12.76 -6.43 -9.62
C SER A 123 11.74 -7.51 -9.25
N ALA A 124 11.30 -7.58 -7.99
CA ALA A 124 10.35 -8.61 -7.55
C ALA A 124 9.09 -8.53 -8.41
N THR A 125 8.71 -9.65 -9.00
CA THR A 125 7.52 -9.73 -9.84
C THR A 125 6.30 -9.57 -8.95
N LEU A 126 5.48 -8.56 -9.24
CA LEU A 126 4.21 -8.38 -8.56
C LEU A 126 3.27 -9.52 -8.96
N PRO A 127 2.47 -10.05 -8.00
CA PRO A 127 1.52 -11.10 -8.31
C PRO A 127 0.56 -10.63 -9.40
N ALA A 128 0.37 -11.45 -10.42
CA ALA A 128 -0.58 -11.15 -11.48
C ALA A 128 -1.97 -10.96 -10.86
N THR A 129 -2.54 -9.78 -11.05
CA THR A 129 -3.89 -9.44 -10.61
C THR A 129 -4.72 -9.20 -11.86
N ASP A 130 -5.95 -9.73 -11.88
CA ASP A 130 -6.89 -9.35 -12.93
C ASP A 130 -7.18 -7.86 -12.78
N VAL A 131 -6.80 -7.09 -13.80
CA VAL A 131 -6.96 -5.63 -13.82
C VAL A 131 -8.44 -5.25 -13.90
N ARG A 132 -9.31 -6.20 -14.26
CA ARG A 132 -10.73 -5.95 -14.44
C ARG A 132 -11.42 -5.84 -13.08
N CYS A 133 -11.99 -4.65 -12.83
CA CYS A 133 -13.00 -4.43 -11.82
C CYS A 133 -14.36 -4.55 -12.51
N PRO A 134 -15.02 -5.73 -12.51
CA PRO A 134 -16.28 -5.88 -13.23
C PRO A 134 -17.40 -5.08 -12.57
N THR A 135 -17.28 -4.77 -11.27
CA THR A 135 -18.31 -4.08 -10.50
C THR A 135 -17.76 -2.95 -9.64
N TYR A 136 -18.61 -1.95 -9.35
CA TYR A 136 -18.34 -0.93 -8.33
C TYR A 136 -18.10 -1.53 -6.93
N GLU A 137 -18.69 -2.68 -6.62
CA GLU A 137 -18.47 -3.37 -5.34
C GLU A 137 -17.03 -3.88 -5.20
N ASP A 138 -16.46 -4.45 -6.27
CA ASP A 138 -15.05 -4.85 -6.29
C ASP A 138 -14.13 -3.65 -6.11
N LEU A 139 -14.48 -2.53 -6.76
CA LEU A 139 -13.75 -1.27 -6.66
C LEU A 139 -13.81 -0.72 -5.22
N LEU A 140 -14.98 -0.76 -4.59
CA LEU A 140 -15.18 -0.33 -3.21
C LEU A 140 -14.49 -1.25 -2.21
N ALA A 141 -14.48 -2.57 -2.44
CA ALA A 141 -13.75 -3.52 -1.63
C ALA A 141 -12.25 -3.22 -1.66
N ALA A 142 -11.70 -2.96 -2.85
CA ALA A 142 -10.30 -2.60 -3.02
C ALA A 142 -9.94 -1.24 -2.39
N VAL A 143 -10.78 -0.22 -2.55
CA VAL A 143 -10.63 1.05 -1.82
C VAL A 143 -10.76 0.84 -0.30
N GLY A 144 -11.62 -0.08 0.14
CA GLY A 144 -11.77 -0.46 1.54
C GLY A 144 -10.49 -1.08 2.12
N GLY A 145 -9.83 -1.97 1.38
CA GLY A 145 -8.53 -2.51 1.78
C GLY A 145 -7.45 -1.43 1.86
N LEU A 146 -7.42 -0.50 0.90
CA LEU A 146 -6.53 0.68 0.96
C LEU A 146 -6.81 1.57 2.17
N ILE A 147 -8.07 1.79 2.53
CA ILE A 147 -8.46 2.56 3.73
C ILE A 147 -8.00 1.85 5.00
N SER A 148 -8.13 0.52 5.04
CA SER A 148 -7.74 -0.29 6.20
C SER A 148 -6.24 -0.22 6.42
N PHE A 149 -5.45 -0.28 5.35
CA PHE A 149 -4.01 -0.03 5.37
C PHE A 149 -3.66 1.44 5.71
N GLY A 150 -4.42 2.39 5.17
CA GLY A 150 -4.27 3.82 5.42
C GLY A 150 -4.47 4.23 6.88
N ALA A 151 -4.94 3.33 7.75
CA ALA A 151 -4.92 3.53 9.21
C ALA A 151 -3.51 3.83 9.74
N LEU A 152 -2.46 3.35 9.06
CA LEU A 152 -1.06 3.61 9.38
C LEU A 152 -0.58 5.01 8.96
N TRP A 153 -1.39 5.75 8.19
CA TRP A 153 -1.01 7.04 7.61
C TRP A 153 -1.42 8.23 8.47
N TYR A 154 -0.78 9.37 8.28
CA TYR A 154 -1.22 10.67 8.80
C TYR A 154 -2.67 11.01 8.41
N ASP A 155 -3.36 11.82 9.21
CA ASP A 155 -4.80 12.08 9.03
C ASP A 155 -5.11 12.71 7.68
N HIS A 156 -4.21 13.55 7.15
CA HIS A 156 -4.38 14.17 5.84
C HIS A 156 -4.50 13.12 4.71
N ALA A 157 -3.70 12.05 4.75
CA ALA A 157 -3.74 11.00 3.74
C ALA A 157 -4.99 10.12 3.87
N ARG A 158 -5.45 9.86 5.10
CA ARG A 158 -6.72 9.16 5.37
C ARG A 158 -7.94 9.91 4.81
N HIS A 159 -7.89 11.24 4.82
CA HIS A 159 -8.95 12.07 4.24
C HIS A 159 -9.02 11.96 2.71
N LEU A 160 -7.87 11.86 2.03
CA LEU A 160 -7.84 11.62 0.59
C LEU A 160 -8.51 10.28 0.24
N LEU A 161 -8.22 9.23 1.00
CA LEU A 161 -8.88 7.92 0.82
C LEU A 161 -10.39 7.98 1.08
N SER A 162 -10.81 8.75 2.10
CA SER A 162 -12.23 8.95 2.40
C SER A 162 -12.97 9.70 1.28
N ARG A 163 -12.31 10.67 0.64
CA ARG A 163 -12.84 11.38 -0.54
C ARG A 163 -12.93 10.45 -1.74
N LEU A 164 -11.91 9.60 -1.95
CA LEU A 164 -11.90 8.59 -3.01
C LEU A 164 -13.09 7.63 -2.87
N LYS A 165 -13.31 7.09 -1.66
CA LYS A 165 -14.47 6.22 -1.40
C LYS A 165 -15.80 6.89 -1.71
N ARG A 166 -15.97 8.15 -1.28
CA ARG A 166 -17.20 8.92 -1.58
C ARG A 166 -17.38 9.17 -3.07
N PHE A 167 -16.30 9.42 -3.79
CA PHE A 167 -16.34 9.58 -5.24
C PHE A 167 -16.81 8.29 -5.94
N VAL A 168 -16.27 7.13 -5.55
CA VAL A 168 -16.69 5.85 -6.11
C VAL A 168 -18.17 5.56 -5.80
N LEU A 169 -18.61 5.76 -4.55
CA LEU A 169 -20.03 5.60 -4.17
C LEU A 169 -20.97 6.50 -4.98
N ALA A 170 -20.61 7.77 -5.16
CA ALA A 170 -21.43 8.70 -5.92
C ALA A 170 -21.55 8.32 -7.40
N ASN A 171 -20.53 7.69 -7.99
CA ASN A 171 -20.61 7.16 -9.35
C ASN A 171 -21.46 5.89 -9.40
N MET A 172 -21.31 4.97 -8.43
CA MET A 172 -22.13 3.77 -8.33
C MET A 172 -23.64 4.07 -8.23
N GLU A 173 -24.03 5.14 -7.54
CA GLU A 173 -25.44 5.57 -7.44
C GLU A 173 -26.01 6.15 -8.75
N ARG A 174 -25.15 6.65 -9.64
CA ARG A 174 -25.54 7.43 -10.83
C ARG A 174 -25.37 6.66 -12.14
N ASP A 175 -24.41 5.76 -12.20
CA ASP A 175 -24.03 5.03 -13.41
C ASP A 175 -24.59 3.61 -13.42
N SER A 176 -24.83 3.10 -14.62
CA SER A 176 -25.03 1.67 -14.84
C SER A 176 -23.74 0.93 -14.47
N ASN A 177 -23.82 -0.13 -13.67
CA ASN A 177 -22.69 -0.96 -13.23
C ASN A 177 -22.10 -1.81 -14.38
N THR A 178 -21.66 -1.15 -15.45
CA THR A 178 -20.99 -1.78 -16.59
C THR A 178 -19.48 -1.73 -16.37
N PRO A 179 -18.72 -2.77 -16.76
CA PRO A 179 -17.27 -2.82 -16.54
C PRO A 179 -16.51 -1.63 -17.13
N GLU A 180 -16.99 -1.09 -18.25
CA GLU A 180 -16.41 0.10 -18.91
C GLU A 180 -16.51 1.35 -18.04
N ARG A 181 -17.68 1.57 -17.40
CA ARG A 181 -17.92 2.71 -16.51
C ARG A 181 -17.13 2.59 -15.21
N VAL A 182 -17.07 1.37 -14.66
CA VAL A 182 -16.29 1.06 -13.46
C VAL A 182 -14.80 1.33 -13.70
N MET A 183 -14.25 0.89 -14.83
CA MET A 183 -12.84 1.16 -15.18
C MET A 183 -12.54 2.65 -15.36
N LEU A 184 -13.47 3.44 -15.90
CA LEU A 184 -13.29 4.89 -16.09
C LEU A 184 -13.38 5.71 -14.79
N THR A 185 -13.77 5.08 -13.67
CA THR A 185 -13.95 5.77 -12.39
C THR A 185 -12.62 6.04 -11.67
N LEU A 186 -11.51 5.35 -12.00
CA LEU A 186 -10.21 5.53 -11.36
C LEU A 186 -9.07 5.86 -12.35
#